data_AF-A0A554LXJ8-F1
#
_entry.id   AF-A0A554LXJ8-F1
#
_cell.length_a   1.000
_cell.length_b   1.000
_cell.length_c   1.000
_cell.angle_alpha   90.00
_cell.angle_beta   90.00
_cell.angle_gamma   90.00
#
_symmetry.space_group_name_H-M   'P 1'
#
loop_
_entity.id
_entity.type
_entity.pdbx_description
1 polymer ?
#
loop_
_entity_poly.entity_id
_entity_poly.type
_entity_poly.pdbx_seq_one_letter_code
_entity_poly.pdbx_strand_id
1 'polypeptide(L)'
;ACVRPLDASAIIQAALETRHLIVVEDHCSEGGLATQIADVIADFALPCTLRRLGVNRYYPSATDKDLFLMAGLDTESIVDAIEDEMCRETCGGEDSFVSAIYELTGNMSTSRFRGTAMPYIKRLATDEKYVQALRTTWADHACPPERLPKNEQLIERLQKATMDH
;
A
#
# COMPACT_ATOMS: atom_id res chain seq x y z
N ALA A 1 -11.87 15.52 7.89
CA ALA A 1 -12.06 16.17 6.56
C ALA A 1 -11.50 15.24 5.48
N CYS A 2 -12.06 15.23 4.27
CA CYS A 2 -11.67 14.28 3.21
C CYS A 2 -10.81 15.01 2.17
N VAL A 3 -9.55 14.61 1.98
CA VAL A 3 -8.64 15.21 0.98
C VAL A 3 -9.19 14.95 -0.42
N ARG A 4 -9.50 16.03 -1.16
CA ARG A 4 -10.03 15.96 -2.53
C ARG A 4 -9.51 17.13 -3.37
N PRO A 5 -9.15 16.91 -4.65
CA PRO A 5 -9.05 15.60 -5.30
C PRO A 5 -7.87 14.79 -4.77
N LEU A 6 -8.01 13.46 -4.71
CA LEU A 6 -6.93 12.55 -4.35
C LEU A 6 -6.01 12.32 -5.57
N ASP A 7 -4.70 12.44 -5.37
CA ASP A 7 -3.71 12.15 -6.41
C ASP A 7 -3.48 10.63 -6.55
N ALA A 8 -4.31 10.00 -7.39
CA ALA A 8 -4.17 8.58 -7.68
C ALA A 8 -2.88 8.25 -8.45
N SER A 9 -2.33 9.19 -9.23
CA SER A 9 -1.06 8.99 -9.95
C SER A 9 0.09 8.75 -8.98
N ALA A 10 0.20 9.59 -7.96
CA ALA A 10 1.23 9.46 -6.93
C ALA A 10 1.09 8.15 -6.13
N ILE A 11 -0.14 7.75 -5.81
CA ILE A 11 -0.42 6.51 -5.07
C ILE A 11 -0.03 5.28 -5.88
N ILE A 12 -0.45 5.21 -7.16
CA ILE A 12 -0.11 4.08 -8.04
C ILE A 12 1.41 4.01 -8.23
N GLN A 13 2.06 5.16 -8.44
CA GLN A 13 3.51 5.23 -8.57
C GLN A 13 4.20 4.69 -7.31
N ALA A 14 3.84 5.19 -6.13
CA ALA A 14 4.43 4.76 -4.87
C ALA A 14 4.20 3.25 -4.63
N ALA A 15 3.02 2.73 -4.94
CA ALA A 15 2.72 1.30 -4.81
C ALA A 15 3.63 0.43 -5.68
N LEU A 16 3.84 0.82 -6.95
CA LEU A 16 4.67 0.07 -7.89
C LEU A 16 6.17 0.22 -7.65
N GLU A 17 6.62 1.35 -7.11
CA GLU A 17 8.04 1.60 -6.81
C GLU A 17 8.48 1.01 -5.46
N THR A 18 7.59 1.04 -4.45
CA THR A 18 7.97 0.76 -3.05
C THR A 18 7.31 -0.47 -2.46
N ARG A 19 6.17 -0.92 -3.02
CA ARG A 19 5.34 -2.05 -2.52
C ARG A 19 4.72 -1.86 -1.15
N HIS A 20 5.05 -0.79 -0.43
CA HIS A 20 4.60 -0.53 0.93
C HIS A 20 4.06 0.89 1.03
N LEU A 21 2.75 1.02 1.26
CA LEU A 21 2.11 2.30 1.48
C LEU A 21 1.85 2.50 2.98
N ILE A 22 2.34 3.61 3.52
CA ILE A 22 2.13 3.99 4.90
C ILE A 22 1.42 5.34 4.88
N VAL A 23 0.22 5.39 5.45
CA VAL A 23 -0.61 6.59 5.47
C VAL A 23 -0.65 7.09 6.90
N VAL A 24 -0.24 8.34 7.09
CA VAL A 24 -0.27 9.04 8.37
C VAL A 24 -1.27 10.17 8.29
N GLU A 25 -2.29 10.16 9.14
CA GLU A 25 -3.31 11.21 9.20
C GLU A 25 -3.67 11.58 10.63
N ASP A 26 -3.68 12.88 10.94
CA ASP A 26 -4.25 13.43 12.18
C ASP A 26 -5.78 13.52 12.07
N HIS A 27 -6.39 12.37 11.80
CA HIS A 27 -7.81 12.18 11.63
C HIS A 27 -8.18 10.72 11.86
N CYS A 28 -9.48 10.43 11.92
CA CYS A 28 -9.96 9.07 11.92
C CYS A 28 -9.48 8.32 10.67
N SER A 29 -8.77 7.21 10.88
CA SER A 29 -8.28 6.33 9.80
C SER A 29 -9.42 5.60 9.08
N GLU A 30 -10.60 5.53 9.72
CA GLU A 30 -11.85 5.06 9.12
C GLU A 30 -12.56 6.21 8.38
N GLY A 31 -12.80 6.01 7.07
CA GLY A 31 -13.44 7.01 6.21
C GLY A 31 -12.55 8.22 5.85
N GLY A 32 -11.31 8.26 6.33
CA GLY A 32 -10.32 9.31 6.08
C GLY A 32 -9.50 9.14 4.80
N LEU A 33 -8.28 9.67 4.80
CA LEU A 33 -7.33 9.60 3.69
C LEU A 33 -6.95 8.14 3.39
N ALA A 34 -6.64 7.36 4.44
CA ALA A 34 -6.23 5.97 4.29
C ALA A 34 -7.30 5.10 3.64
N THR A 35 -8.58 5.40 3.88
CA THR A 35 -9.70 4.70 3.23
C THR A 35 -9.75 5.02 1.73
N GLN A 36 -9.57 6.29 1.34
CA GLN A 36 -9.54 6.63 -0.08
C GLN A 36 -8.32 6.05 -0.82
N ILE A 37 -7.18 5.95 -0.14
CA ILE A 37 -5.99 5.27 -0.69
C ILE A 37 -6.30 3.77 -0.86
N ALA A 38 -6.98 3.14 0.09
CA ALA A 38 -7.43 1.76 -0.04
C ALA A 38 -8.38 1.56 -1.23
N ASP A 39 -9.28 2.52 -1.50
CA ASP A 39 -10.12 2.48 -2.70
C ASP A 39 -9.27 2.50 -3.99
N VAL A 40 -8.19 3.30 -4.06
CA VAL A 40 -7.29 3.33 -5.23
C VAL A 40 -6.57 1.99 -5.39
N ILE A 41 -6.08 1.41 -4.28
CA ILE A 41 -5.44 0.09 -4.28
C ILE A 41 -6.41 -0.97 -4.80
N ALA A 42 -7.66 -0.96 -4.35
CA ALA A 42 -8.68 -1.90 -4.77
C ALA A 42 -9.11 -1.70 -6.23
N ASP A 43 -9.39 -0.45 -6.63
CA ASP A 43 -9.82 -0.10 -7.99
C ASP A 43 -8.80 -0.53 -9.06
N PHE A 44 -7.51 -0.46 -8.75
CA PHE A 44 -6.44 -0.80 -9.70
C PHE A 44 -5.66 -2.08 -9.34
N ALA A 45 -6.16 -2.87 -8.38
CA ALA A 45 -5.55 -4.10 -7.89
C ALA A 45 -4.04 -3.98 -7.62
N LEU A 46 -3.64 -2.92 -6.91
CA LEU A 46 -2.22 -2.60 -6.72
C LEU A 46 -1.54 -3.63 -5.79
N PRO A 47 -0.37 -4.19 -6.18
CA PRO A 47 0.34 -5.20 -5.41
C PRO A 47 1.17 -4.55 -4.29
N CYS A 48 0.52 -3.98 -3.28
CA CYS A 48 1.19 -3.32 -2.17
C CYS A 48 0.52 -3.59 -0.82
N THR A 49 1.28 -3.48 0.26
CA THR A 49 0.69 -3.39 1.60
C THR A 49 0.20 -1.97 1.89
N LEU A 50 -0.71 -1.87 2.85
CA LEU A 50 -1.22 -0.60 3.36
C LEU A 50 -1.21 -0.59 4.89
N ARG A 51 -0.33 0.22 5.48
CA ARG A 51 -0.33 0.56 6.90
C ARG A 51 -1.06 1.88 7.11
N ARG A 52 -1.95 1.93 8.10
CA ARG A 52 -2.75 3.12 8.42
C ARG A 52 -2.40 3.59 9.82
N LEU A 53 -1.87 4.79 9.93
CA LEU A 53 -1.60 5.49 11.19
C LEU A 53 -2.55 6.68 11.27
N GLY A 54 -3.35 6.72 12.32
CA GLY A 54 -4.33 7.76 12.54
C GLY A 54 -5.13 7.49 13.79
N VAL A 55 -6.01 8.44 14.11
CA VAL A 55 -6.86 8.37 15.30
C VAL A 55 -7.85 7.22 15.14
N ASN A 56 -7.85 6.26 16.07
CA ASN A 56 -8.72 5.07 16.01
C ASN A 56 -9.75 5.00 17.15
N ARG A 57 -9.65 5.91 18.12
CA ARG A 57 -10.53 5.98 19.29
C ARG A 57 -10.52 7.39 19.86
N TYR A 58 -11.40 7.66 20.80
CA TYR A 58 -11.31 8.87 21.61
C TYR A 58 -10.15 8.76 22.61
N TYR A 59 -9.33 9.80 22.66
CA TYR A 59 -8.26 9.96 23.63
C TYR A 59 -8.70 10.90 24.77
N PRO A 60 -8.20 10.71 26.00
CA PRO A 60 -8.47 11.62 27.11
C PRO A 60 -7.86 13.00 26.83
N SER A 61 -8.31 14.02 27.57
CA SER A 61 -7.69 15.35 27.53
C SER A 61 -6.22 15.25 27.96
N ALA A 62 -5.32 15.68 27.09
CA ALA A 62 -3.89 15.70 27.30
C ALA A 62 -3.25 16.83 26.48
N THR A 63 -1.93 16.99 26.58
CA THR A 63 -1.21 17.92 25.69
C THR A 63 -1.17 17.37 24.27
N ASP A 64 -1.02 18.23 23.26
CA ASP A 64 -0.91 17.81 21.86
C ASP A 64 0.18 16.74 21.68
N LYS A 65 1.33 16.90 22.34
CA LYS A 65 2.42 15.92 22.29
C LYS A 65 1.99 14.54 22.81
N ASP A 66 1.28 14.50 23.93
CA ASP A 66 0.80 13.25 24.52
C ASP A 66 -0.29 12.61 23.67
N LEU A 67 -1.17 13.41 23.05
CA LEU A 67 -2.19 12.92 22.12
C LEU A 67 -1.57 12.27 20.89
N PHE A 68 -0.54 12.88 20.30
CA PHE A 68 0.18 12.32 19.15
C PHE A 68 0.89 11.01 19.53
N LEU A 69 1.54 10.96 20.69
CA LEU A 69 2.13 9.72 21.20
C LEU A 69 1.08 8.62 21.41
N MET A 70 -0.05 8.95 22.05
CA MET A 70 -1.15 8.00 22.25
C MET A 70 -1.77 7.50 20.94
N ALA A 71 -1.74 8.33 19.89
CA ALA A 71 -2.20 7.98 18.55
C ALA A 71 -1.14 7.28 17.70
N GLY A 72 0.11 7.17 18.17
CA GLY A 72 1.23 6.64 17.38
C GLY A 72 1.59 7.53 16.19
N LEU A 73 1.35 8.84 16.32
CA LEU A 73 1.61 9.87 15.32
C LEU A 73 2.84 10.72 15.66
N ASP A 74 3.50 10.46 16.78
CA ASP A 74 4.80 11.06 17.07
C ASP A 74 5.89 10.42 16.19
N THR A 75 7.03 11.12 16.09
CA THR A 75 8.11 10.75 15.17
C THR A 75 8.62 9.33 15.38
N GLU A 76 8.84 8.91 16.63
CA GLU A 76 9.39 7.59 16.93
C GLU A 76 8.40 6.49 16.54
N SER A 77 7.12 6.64 16.93
CA SER A 77 6.07 5.67 16.56
C SER A 77 5.91 5.53 15.03
N ILE A 78 6.07 6.61 14.27
CA ILE A 78 6.00 6.56 12.80
C ILE A 78 7.21 5.81 12.24
N VAL A 79 8.42 6.07 12.77
CA VAL A 79 9.64 5.36 12.34
C VAL A 79 9.52 3.86 12.63
N ASP A 80 9.09 3.49 13.83
CA ASP A 80 8.86 2.09 14.20
C ASP A 80 7.86 1.42 13.24
N ALA A 81 6.76 2.10 12.91
CA ALA A 81 5.78 1.58 11.97
C ALA A 81 6.32 1.43 10.54
N ILE A 82 7.27 2.28 10.12
CA ILE A 82 7.95 2.16 8.83
C ILE A 82 8.88 0.94 8.85
N GLU A 83 9.70 0.79 9.88
CA GLU A 83 10.64 -0.34 10.00
C GLU A 83 9.90 -1.68 10.05
N ASP A 84 8.80 -1.75 10.80
CA ASP A 84 7.89 -2.91 10.83
C ASP A 84 7.34 -3.24 9.43
N GLU A 85 6.91 -2.23 8.69
CA GLU A 85 6.28 -2.41 7.39
C GLU A 85 7.29 -2.87 6.34
N MET A 86 8.51 -2.33 6.38
CA MET A 86 9.62 -2.74 5.51
C MET A 86 10.04 -4.20 5.75
N CYS A 87 9.80 -4.74 6.94
CA CYS A 87 10.05 -6.14 7.26
C CYS A 87 8.94 -7.09 6.77
N ARG A 88 7.79 -6.57 6.30
CA ARG A 88 6.71 -7.44 5.81
C ARG A 88 7.05 -8.05 4.46
N GLU A 89 6.84 -9.36 4.37
CA GLU A 89 6.97 -10.10 3.13
C GLU A 89 5.83 -9.72 2.16
N THR A 90 6.10 -8.85 1.19
CA THR A 90 5.27 -8.70 -0.02
C THR A 90 5.78 -9.63 -1.10
N CYS A 91 5.37 -10.89 -1.04
CA CYS A 91 5.78 -11.92 -1.98
C CYS A 91 5.09 -11.71 -3.34
N GLY A 92 5.68 -10.90 -4.21
CA GLY A 92 5.26 -10.73 -5.61
C GLY A 92 6.47 -10.53 -6.50
N GLY A 93 6.42 -11.08 -7.71
CA GLY A 93 7.47 -10.94 -8.71
C GLY A 93 7.00 -10.10 -9.90
N GLU A 94 7.68 -10.28 -11.03
CA GLU A 94 7.29 -9.66 -12.31
C GLU A 94 5.83 -9.94 -12.69
N ASP A 95 5.31 -11.12 -12.35
CA ASP A 95 3.92 -11.54 -12.56
C ASP A 95 2.91 -10.59 -11.89
N SER A 96 3.23 -10.12 -10.67
CA SER A 96 2.40 -9.17 -9.92
C SER A 96 2.40 -7.80 -10.59
N PHE A 97 3.56 -7.34 -11.05
CA PHE A 97 3.66 -6.10 -11.82
C PHE A 97 2.86 -6.17 -13.12
N VAL A 98 3.03 -7.25 -13.89
CA VAL A 98 2.29 -7.44 -15.15
C VAL A 98 0.79 -7.46 -14.90
N SER A 99 0.33 -8.25 -13.93
CA SER A 99 -1.09 -8.33 -13.56
C SER A 99 -1.64 -6.95 -13.16
N ALA A 100 -0.89 -6.17 -12.37
CA ALA A 100 -1.28 -4.82 -12.00
C ALA A 100 -1.46 -3.88 -13.21
N ILE A 101 -0.60 -3.98 -14.23
CA ILE A 101 -0.76 -3.18 -15.47
C ILE A 101 -2.04 -3.56 -16.24
N TYR A 102 -2.36 -4.85 -16.32
CA TYR A 102 -3.60 -5.32 -16.95
C TYR A 102 -4.83 -4.83 -16.18
N GLU A 103 -4.86 -5.01 -14.86
CA GLU A 103 -5.97 -4.58 -14.01
C GLU A 103 -6.17 -3.07 -14.04
N LEU A 104 -5.07 -2.32 -13.95
CA LEU A 104 -5.09 -0.87 -14.05
C LEU A 104 -5.76 -0.43 -15.34
N THR A 105 -5.32 -0.97 -16.49
CA THR A 105 -5.84 -0.56 -17.80
C THR A 105 -7.27 -1.01 -18.03
N GLY A 106 -7.66 -2.19 -17.54
CA GLY A 106 -9.02 -2.71 -17.59
C GLY A 106 -10.00 -1.89 -16.75
N ASN A 107 -9.57 -1.43 -15.57
CA ASN A 107 -10.44 -0.70 -14.63
C ASN A 107 -10.50 0.81 -14.90
N MET A 108 -9.71 1.33 -15.84
CA MET A 108 -9.77 2.75 -16.22
C MET A 108 -11.17 3.22 -16.64
N SER A 109 -12.01 2.37 -17.24
CA SER A 109 -13.36 2.76 -17.67
C SER A 109 -14.39 2.84 -16.53
N THR A 110 -14.13 2.16 -15.41
CA THR A 110 -15.09 2.01 -14.30
C THR A 110 -14.65 2.75 -13.04
N SER A 111 -13.35 2.99 -12.86
CA SER A 111 -12.83 3.68 -11.69
C SER A 111 -13.17 5.17 -11.67
N ARG A 112 -13.59 5.67 -10.50
CA ARG A 112 -13.76 7.11 -10.23
C ARG A 112 -12.44 7.88 -10.25
N PHE A 113 -11.30 7.20 -10.12
CA PHE A 113 -9.96 7.79 -10.08
C PHE A 113 -9.32 7.92 -11.46
N ARG A 114 -9.98 7.49 -12.54
CA ARG A 114 -9.48 7.57 -13.92
C ARG A 114 -8.83 8.93 -14.24
N GLY A 115 -9.50 10.02 -13.86
CA GLY A 115 -9.03 11.38 -14.15
C GLY A 115 -7.70 11.71 -13.48
N THR A 116 -7.53 11.34 -12.21
CA THR A 116 -6.32 11.64 -11.42
C THR A 116 -5.22 10.59 -11.60
N ALA A 117 -5.54 9.38 -12.06
CA ALA A 117 -4.57 8.34 -12.42
C ALA A 117 -3.95 8.54 -13.82
N MET A 118 -4.68 9.16 -14.76
CA MET A 118 -4.29 9.30 -16.16
C MET A 118 -2.87 9.87 -16.40
N PRO A 119 -2.38 10.88 -15.64
CA PRO A 119 -1.02 11.38 -15.80
C PRO A 119 0.05 10.28 -15.68
N TYR A 120 -0.03 9.45 -14.65
CA TYR A 120 0.90 8.34 -14.48
C TYR A 120 0.77 7.28 -15.58
N ILE A 121 -0.45 7.02 -16.06
CA ILE A 121 -0.68 6.02 -17.12
C ILE A 121 -0.06 6.48 -18.43
N LYS A 122 -0.15 7.78 -18.74
CA LYS A 122 0.52 8.37 -19.90
C LYS A 122 2.03 8.23 -19.81
N ARG A 123 2.61 8.39 -18.61
CA ARG A 123 4.05 8.15 -18.38
C ARG A 123 4.40 6.69 -18.65
N LEU A 124 3.67 5.74 -18.06
CA LEU A 124 3.91 4.31 -18.31
C LEU A 124 3.81 3.95 -19.81
N ALA A 125 2.89 4.58 -20.54
CA ALA A 125 2.71 4.33 -21.97
C ALA A 125 3.82 4.94 -22.87
N THR A 126 4.65 5.84 -22.35
CA THR A 126 5.63 6.60 -23.15
C THR A 126 7.07 6.41 -22.70
N ASP A 127 7.30 6.10 -21.42
CA ASP A 127 8.62 5.92 -20.83
C ASP A 127 8.96 4.43 -20.71
N GLU A 128 9.37 3.84 -21.83
CA GLU A 128 9.74 2.42 -21.91
C GLU A 128 10.88 2.07 -20.94
N LYS A 129 11.85 2.97 -20.76
CA LYS A 129 12.98 2.75 -19.85
C LYS A 129 12.51 2.65 -18.41
N TYR A 130 11.57 3.50 -18.01
CA TYR A 130 10.99 3.45 -16.67
C TYR A 130 10.18 2.17 -16.45
N VAL A 131 9.37 1.75 -17.42
CA VAL A 131 8.64 0.47 -17.34
C VAL A 131 9.59 -0.71 -17.23
N GLN A 132 10.69 -0.71 -17.99
CA GLN A 132 11.71 -1.74 -17.92
C GLN A 132 12.40 -1.77 -16.55
N ALA A 133 12.70 -0.60 -15.97
CA ALA A 133 13.30 -0.50 -14.65
C ALA A 133 12.37 -1.05 -13.55
N LEU A 134 11.08 -0.72 -13.60
CA LEU A 134 10.06 -1.31 -12.71
C LEU A 134 10.03 -2.82 -12.88
N ARG A 135 9.89 -3.32 -14.12
CA ARG A 135 9.86 -4.75 -14.41
C ARG A 135 11.08 -5.49 -13.84
N THR A 136 12.28 -4.96 -14.00
CA THR A 136 13.50 -5.53 -13.41
C THR A 136 13.45 -5.53 -11.88
N THR A 137 13.03 -4.43 -11.26
CA THR A 137 12.92 -4.31 -9.79
C THR A 137 11.94 -5.33 -9.19
N TRP A 138 10.86 -5.65 -9.91
CA TRP A 138 9.90 -6.67 -9.53
C TRP A 138 10.41 -8.08 -9.78
N ALA A 139 11.12 -8.31 -10.89
CA ALA A 139 11.75 -9.60 -11.17
C ALA A 139 12.82 -9.95 -10.12
N ASP A 140 13.65 -8.99 -9.70
CA ASP A 140 14.70 -9.19 -8.70
C ASP A 140 14.15 -9.50 -7.30
N HIS A 141 12.92 -9.08 -7.02
CA HIS A 141 12.21 -9.33 -5.77
C HIS A 141 11.48 -10.68 -5.74
N ALA A 142 11.33 -11.33 -6.90
CA ALA A 142 10.57 -12.57 -7.02
C ALA A 142 11.17 -13.68 -6.14
N CYS A 143 10.31 -14.37 -5.38
CA CYS A 143 10.73 -15.57 -4.67
C CYS A 143 10.94 -16.71 -5.68
N PRO A 144 12.13 -17.33 -5.73
CA PRO A 144 12.37 -18.49 -6.59
C PRO A 144 11.33 -19.59 -6.33
N PRO A 145 10.85 -20.30 -7.37
CA PRO A 145 9.83 -21.35 -7.20
C PRO A 145 10.19 -22.41 -6.16
N GLU A 146 11.47 -22.73 -6.01
CA GLU A 146 11.99 -23.72 -5.06
C GLU A 146 11.92 -23.25 -3.60
N ARG A 147 11.83 -21.93 -3.38
CA ARG A 147 11.73 -21.29 -2.06
C ARG A 147 10.28 -20.97 -1.66
N LEU A 148 9.31 -21.23 -2.54
CA LEU A 148 7.90 -21.03 -2.21
C LEU A 148 7.48 -21.94 -1.04
N PRO A 149 6.69 -21.42 -0.09
CA PRO A 149 6.22 -22.22 1.03
C PRO A 149 5.32 -23.35 0.55
N LYS A 150 5.48 -24.52 1.15
CA LYS A 150 4.57 -25.65 0.92
C LYS A 150 3.23 -25.43 1.63
N ASN A 151 2.21 -26.16 1.22
CA ASN A 151 0.88 -26.08 1.80
C ASN A 151 0.89 -26.29 3.32
N GLU A 152 1.75 -27.18 3.84
CA GLU A 152 1.86 -27.40 5.29
C GLU A 152 2.31 -26.13 6.03
N GLN A 153 3.30 -25.41 5.48
CA GLN A 153 3.82 -24.16 6.06
C GLN A 153 2.78 -23.04 6.00
N LEU A 154 2.01 -22.97 4.90
CA LEU A 154 0.92 -22.02 4.74
C LEU A 154 -0.18 -22.27 5.78
N ILE A 155 -0.58 -23.53 5.97
CA ILE A 155 -1.59 -23.92 6.97
C ILE A 155 -1.08 -23.62 8.39
N GLU A 156 0.17 -23.94 8.72
CA GLU A 156 0.76 -23.63 10.03
C GLU A 156 0.73 -22.12 10.31
N ARG A 157 1.06 -21.29 9.30
CA ARG A 157 1.00 -19.84 9.42
C ARG A 157 -0.43 -19.35 9.69
N LEU A 158 -1.43 -19.90 9.00
CA LEU A 158 -2.84 -19.57 9.23
C LEU A 158 -3.31 -20.00 10.62
N GLN A 159 -2.92 -21.20 11.07
CA GLN A 159 -3.26 -21.70 12.40
C GLN A 159 -2.69 -20.79 13.50
N LYS A 160 -1.42 -20.38 13.40
CA LYS A 160 -0.81 -19.43 14.33
C LYS A 160 -1.60 -18.12 14.42
N ALA A 161 -1.97 -17.55 13.27
CA ALA A 161 -2.76 -16.32 13.21
C ALA A 161 -4.16 -16.45 13.86
N THR A 162 -4.73 -17.66 13.89
CA THR A 162 -6.03 -17.90 14.55
C THR A 162 -5.94 -18.18 16.05
N MET A 163 -4.75 -18.41 16.60
CA MET A 163 -4.55 -18.70 18.03
C MET A 163 -4.31 -17.44 18.88
N ASP A 164 -3.86 -16.34 18.26
CA ASP A 164 -3.52 -15.07 18.93
C ASP A 164 -4.74 -14.13 19.13
N HIS A 165 -5.96 -14.68 19.12
CA HIS A 165 -7.23 -13.96 19.31
C HIS A 165 -8.11 -14.62 20.37
#